data_AF-A0A759T6T9-F1
#
_entry.id   AF-A0A759T6T9-F1
#
_cell.length_a   1.000
_cell.length_b   1.000
_cell.length_c   1.000
_cell.angle_alpha   90.00
_cell.angle_beta   90.00
_cell.angle_gamma   90.00
#
_symmetry.space_group_name_H-M   'P 1'
#
loop_
_entity.id
_entity.type
_entity.pdbx_description
1 polymer ?
#
loop_
_entity_poly.entity_id
_entity_poly.type
_entity_poly.pdbx_seq_one_letter_code
_entity_poly.pdbx_strand_id
1 'polypeptide(L)'
;DLTFVILGEKYFISITNGEYVRAGCQNHTVEEWRKYSKQEIAEMDGRKALKFYPRLLDIIDFYIGKGERPDWLTSKEYADEVTE
;
A
#
# COMPACT_ATOMS: atom_id res chain seq x y z
N ASP A 1 -21.70 3.66 3.28
CA ASP A 1 -20.48 4.11 3.96
C ASP A 1 -19.45 2.99 3.85
N LEU A 2 -18.25 3.28 3.33
CA LEU A 2 -17.20 2.28 3.06
C LEU A 2 -16.06 2.47 4.05
N THR A 3 -16.36 2.20 5.32
CA THR A 3 -15.40 2.32 6.41
C THR A 3 -15.05 0.93 6.94
N PHE A 4 -13.76 0.60 6.95
CA PHE A 4 -13.24 -0.73 7.31
C PHE A 4 -12.07 -0.60 8.28
N VAL A 5 -11.98 -1.53 9.23
CA VAL A 5 -10.78 -1.74 10.04
C VAL A 5 -10.29 -3.15 9.71
N ILE A 6 -9.06 -3.26 9.22
CA ILE A 6 -8.45 -4.53 8.81
C ILE A 6 -7.42 -4.93 9.87
N LEU A 7 -7.64 -6.09 10.48
CA LEU A 7 -6.81 -6.64 11.54
C LEU A 7 -5.97 -7.82 11.03
N GLY A 8 -4.86 -8.11 11.71
CA GLY A 8 -3.97 -9.23 11.38
C GLY A 8 -2.92 -8.92 10.31
N GLU A 9 -2.92 -7.70 9.77
CA GLU A 9 -1.90 -7.23 8.84
C GLU A 9 -0.67 -6.69 9.57
N LYS A 10 0.46 -6.55 8.84
CA LYS A 10 1.74 -6.09 9.40
C LYS A 10 1.65 -4.71 10.06
N TYR A 11 0.84 -3.83 9.49
CA TYR A 11 0.54 -2.51 10.03
C TYR A 11 -0.94 -2.44 10.36
N PHE A 12 -1.31 -1.53 11.28
CA PHE A 12 -2.72 -1.16 11.45
C PHE A 12 -3.25 -0.60 10.13
N ILE A 13 -4.42 -1.08 9.69
CA ILE A 13 -5.06 -0.58 8.47
C ILE A 13 -6.50 -0.18 8.76
N SER A 14 -6.86 1.01 8.31
CA SER A 14 -8.25 1.45 8.25
C SER A 14 -8.53 2.15 6.93
N ILE A 15 -9.72 1.94 6.40
CA ILE A 15 -10.23 2.69 5.26
C ILE A 15 -11.41 3.53 5.76
N THR A 16 -11.48 4.80 5.37
CA THR A 16 -12.53 5.72 5.81
C THR A 16 -13.20 6.33 4.59
N ASN A 17 -14.54 6.31 4.56
CA ASN A 17 -15.38 6.82 3.47
C ASN A 17 -15.06 6.23 2.07
N GLY A 18 -14.32 5.13 2.01
CA GLY A 18 -13.80 4.54 0.76
C GLY A 18 -12.74 5.39 0.04
N GLU A 19 -12.26 6.46 0.67
CA GLU A 19 -11.39 7.46 0.03
C GLU A 19 -9.99 7.50 0.65
N TYR A 20 -9.91 7.38 1.98
CA TYR A 20 -8.65 7.44 2.72
C TYR A 20 -8.26 6.08 3.26
N VAL A 21 -6.98 5.77 3.19
CA VAL A 21 -6.39 4.54 3.74
C VAL A 21 -5.27 4.92 4.69
N ARG A 22 -5.39 4.44 5.92
CA ARG A 22 -4.32 4.50 6.92
C ARG A 22 -3.55 3.19 6.89
N ALA A 23 -2.23 3.25 6.85
CA ALA A 23 -1.32 2.14 7.04
C ALA A 23 -0.27 2.54 8.10
N GLY A 24 -0.40 2.02 9.32
CA GLY A 24 0.40 2.44 10.46
C GLY A 24 0.21 3.93 10.79
N CYS A 25 1.28 4.71 10.69
CA CYS A 25 1.26 6.16 10.92
C CYS A 25 0.92 6.98 9.66
N GLN A 26 0.92 6.36 8.48
CA GLN A 26 0.67 7.02 7.21
C GLN A 26 -0.82 7.01 6.89
N ASN A 27 -1.40 8.14 6.51
CA ASN A 27 -2.80 8.25 6.12
C ASN A 27 -2.94 9.13 4.88
N HIS A 28 -3.27 8.51 3.76
CA HIS A 28 -3.31 9.13 2.44
C HIS A 28 -4.54 8.62 1.68
N THR A 29 -4.89 9.29 0.60
CA THR A 29 -5.99 8.86 -0.28
C THR A 29 -5.65 7.55 -1.00
N VAL A 30 -6.67 6.81 -1.42
CA VAL A 30 -6.53 5.63 -2.28
C VAL A 30 -5.73 5.96 -3.53
N GLU A 31 -5.93 7.15 -4.11
CA GLU A 31 -5.20 7.57 -5.31
C GLU A 31 -3.71 7.83 -5.06
N GLU A 32 -3.36 8.50 -3.96
CA GLU A 32 -1.96 8.72 -3.58
C GLU A 32 -1.26 7.38 -3.33
N TRP A 33 -1.91 6.48 -2.60
CA TRP A 33 -1.37 5.14 -2.38
C TRP A 33 -1.08 4.40 -3.67
N ARG A 34 -1.81 4.63 -4.77
CA ARG A 34 -1.58 3.98 -6.07
C ARG A 34 -0.50 4.63 -6.92
N LYS A 35 -0.04 5.83 -6.55
CA LYS A 35 0.89 6.66 -7.34
C LYS A 35 2.28 6.77 -6.72
N TYR A 36 2.46 6.32 -5.47
CA TYR A 36 3.77 6.41 -4.82
C TYR A 36 4.87 5.70 -5.59
N SER A 37 5.99 6.39 -5.70
CA SER A 37 7.25 5.84 -6.17
C SER A 37 7.84 4.89 -5.15
N LYS A 38 8.76 4.05 -5.62
CA LYS A 38 9.55 3.15 -4.76
C LYS A 38 10.26 3.92 -3.64
N GLN A 39 10.83 5.08 -3.97
CA GLN A 39 11.57 5.89 -2.99
C GLN A 39 10.65 6.42 -1.89
N GLU A 40 9.50 6.98 -2.23
CA GLU A 40 8.54 7.51 -1.23
C GLU A 40 8.08 6.42 -0.26
N ILE A 41 7.81 5.20 -0.77
CA ILE A 41 7.48 4.06 0.09
C ILE A 41 8.67 3.66 0.99
N ALA A 42 9.89 3.67 0.45
CA ALA A 42 11.09 3.39 1.24
C ALA A 42 11.35 4.45 2.32
N GLU A 43 10.99 5.71 2.09
CA GLU A 43 11.13 6.78 3.08
C GLU A 43 10.17 6.62 4.27
N MET A 44 9.06 5.87 4.12
CA MET A 44 8.09 5.65 5.19
C MET A 44 8.57 4.68 6.29
N ASP A 45 9.10 3.52 5.91
CA ASP A 45 9.62 2.49 6.85
C ASP A 45 10.64 1.55 6.16
N GLY A 46 11.41 2.10 5.21
CA GLY A 46 12.45 1.39 4.48
C GLY A 46 11.96 0.13 3.78
N ARG A 47 12.80 -0.91 3.86
CA ARG A 47 12.54 -2.22 3.27
C ARG A 47 11.25 -2.87 3.80
N LYS A 48 10.83 -2.55 5.04
CA LYS A 48 9.61 -3.12 5.63
C LYS A 48 8.36 -2.61 4.93
N ALA A 49 8.32 -1.31 4.58
CA ALA A 49 7.26 -0.72 3.78
C ALA A 49 7.29 -1.26 2.35
N LEU A 50 8.46 -1.31 1.71
CA LEU A 50 8.61 -1.84 0.35
C LEU A 50 8.08 -3.27 0.18
N LYS A 51 8.36 -4.16 1.14
CA LYS A 51 7.85 -5.55 1.11
C LYS A 51 6.34 -5.62 1.35
N PHE A 52 5.78 -4.67 2.10
CA PHE A 52 4.36 -4.68 2.46
C PHE A 52 3.47 -3.97 1.45
N TYR A 53 4.02 -3.01 0.72
CA TYR A 53 3.25 -2.13 -0.16
C TYR A 53 2.39 -2.85 -1.23
N PRO A 54 2.85 -3.93 -1.90
CA PRO A 54 1.97 -4.68 -2.80
C PRO A 54 0.74 -5.27 -2.07
N ARG A 55 0.94 -5.78 -0.85
CA ARG A 55 -0.14 -6.31 -0.02
C ARG A 55 -1.12 -5.21 0.38
N LEU A 56 -0.63 -4.00 0.68
CA LEU A 56 -1.51 -2.85 0.90
C LEU A 56 -2.37 -2.57 -0.33
N LEU A 57 -1.80 -2.56 -1.53
CA LEU A 57 -2.55 -2.37 -2.77
C LEU A 57 -3.56 -3.50 -3.04
N ASP A 58 -3.24 -4.75 -2.68
CA ASP A 58 -4.20 -5.87 -2.76
C ASP A 58 -5.41 -5.67 -1.85
N ILE A 59 -5.18 -5.17 -0.63
CA ILE A 59 -6.24 -4.87 0.33
C ILE A 59 -7.13 -3.75 -0.21
N ILE A 60 -6.52 -2.67 -0.73
CA ILE A 60 -7.26 -1.56 -1.34
C ILE A 60 -8.11 -2.06 -2.53
N ASP A 61 -7.52 -2.86 -3.42
CA ASP A 61 -8.24 -3.44 -4.56
C ASP A 61 -9.42 -4.31 -4.15
N PHE A 62 -9.30 -5.05 -3.05
CA PHE A 62 -10.36 -5.91 -2.53
C PHE A 62 -11.55 -5.09 -2.00
N TYR A 63 -11.31 -4.04 -1.22
CA TYR A 63 -12.38 -3.27 -0.56
C TYR A 63 -12.95 -2.15 -1.43
N ILE A 64 -12.11 -1.50 -2.24
CA ILE A 64 -12.45 -0.27 -2.97
C ILE A 64 -12.51 -0.50 -4.49
N GLY A 65 -12.10 -1.68 -4.94
CA GLY A 65 -12.06 -2.04 -6.35
C GLY A 65 -10.68 -1.82 -6.96
N LYS A 66 -10.42 -2.54 -8.05
CA LYS A 66 -9.14 -2.48 -8.76
C LYS A 66 -8.89 -1.10 -9.35
N GLY A 67 -7.65 -0.66 -9.29
CA GLY A 67 -7.17 0.57 -9.94
C GLY A 67 -5.75 0.41 -10.44
N GLU A 68 -5.21 1.49 -11.01
CA GLU A 68 -3.82 1.54 -11.44
C GLU A 68 -2.88 1.24 -10.26
N ARG A 69 -1.72 0.66 -10.59
CA ARG A 69 -0.64 0.37 -9.65
C ARG A 69 0.67 0.87 -10.25
N PRO A 70 1.68 1.20 -9.44
CA PRO A 70 2.95 1.65 -9.97
C PRO A 70 3.68 0.56 -10.77
N ASP A 71 4.16 0.90 -11.96
CA ASP A 71 4.84 -0.04 -12.86
C ASP A 71 6.11 -0.65 -12.25
N TRP A 72 6.76 0.07 -11.33
CA TRP A 72 7.97 -0.39 -10.64
C TRP A 72 7.75 -1.66 -9.81
N LEU A 73 6.51 -2.00 -9.45
CA LEU A 73 6.17 -3.25 -8.78
C LEU A 73 6.36 -4.49 -9.66
N THR A 74 6.40 -4.31 -10.98
CA THR A 74 6.65 -5.38 -11.96
C THR A 74 8.11 -5.45 -12.40
N SER A 75 8.96 -4.54 -11.92
CA SER A 75 10.36 -4.50 -12.31
C SER A 75 11.15 -5.65 -11.68
N LYS A 76 12.14 -6.15 -12.42
CA LYS A 76 13.03 -7.21 -11.92
C LYS A 76 13.84 -6.74 -10.70
N GLU A 77 14.30 -5.50 -10.71
CA GLU A 77 15.06 -4.89 -9.60
C GLU A 77 14.26 -4.91 -8.30
N TYR A 78 12.95 -4.62 -8.37
CA TYR A 78 12.08 -4.72 -7.20
C TYR A 78 11.95 -6.17 -6.72
N ALA A 79 11.72 -7.11 -7.64
CA ALA A 79 11.56 -8.52 -7.32
C ALA A 79 12.80 -9.09 -6.60
N ASP A 80 13.99 -8.77 -7.09
CA ASP A 80 15.24 -9.22 -6.49
C ASP A 80 15.40 -8.65 -5.05
N GLU A 81 15.18 -7.34 -4.85
CA GLU A 81 15.30 -6.67 -3.55
C GLU A 81 14.32 -7.15 -2.47
N VAL A 82 13.13 -7.63 -2.85
CA VAL A 82 12.17 -8.15 -1.86
C VAL A 82 12.43 -9.62 -1.47
N THR A 83 13.14 -10.37 -2.32
CA THR A 83 13.49 -11.78 -2.07
C THR A 83 14.73 -11.96 -1.20
N GLU A 84 15.66 -10.99 -1.20
CA GLU A 84 16.79 -10.91 -0.26
C GLU A 84 16.37 -10.43 1.15
#